data_AF-A0A2R6F9G8-F1
#
_entry.id   AF-A0A2R6F9G8-F1
#
_cell.length_a   1.000
_cell.length_b   1.000
_cell.length_c   1.000
_cell.angle_alpha   90.00
_cell.angle_beta   90.00
_cell.angle_gamma   90.00
#
_symmetry.space_group_name_H-M   'P 1'
#
loop_
_entity.id
_entity.type
_entity.pdbx_description
1 polymer ?
#
loop_
_entity_poly.entity_id
_entity_poly.type
_entity_poly.pdbx_seq_one_letter_code
_entity_poly.pdbx_strand_id
1 'polypeptide(L)'
;MRGEELVDTAGTVLLVVGIVALLMPALFPVQQVLYHETRAGTTADGSELRAEGYAVIEYENLSERGREIYVAALRSPDRAYTVPVGQGAPEFPYDGADDLGDVSGQAEFEERRRLTSVVIERPDDADLPPADEPVERLDRERPPREDAADGGETASRNETATESDRSSEQELAQRRQMVAKYDLVTVGQRTPPVTDSGNLLRLGSVLLGTIAIGVGGYFRSRP
;
A
#
# COMPACT_ATOMS: atom_id res chain seq x y z
N MET A 1 -61.37 1.76 9.69
CA MET A 1 -60.86 0.53 9.04
C MET A 1 -59.59 0.72 8.21
N ARG A 2 -59.31 1.87 7.55
CA ARG A 2 -58.10 1.99 6.68
C ARG A 2 -56.75 2.18 7.40
N GLY A 3 -56.74 2.67 8.66
CA GLY A 3 -55.50 3.01 9.35
C GLY A 3 -54.71 1.81 9.89
N GLU A 4 -55.40 0.84 10.48
CA GLU A 4 -54.77 -0.33 11.12
C GLU A 4 -54.18 -1.31 10.09
N GLU A 5 -54.89 -1.56 8.98
CA GLU A 5 -54.37 -2.40 7.88
C GLU A 5 -53.10 -1.81 7.24
N LEU A 6 -53.00 -0.48 7.14
CA LEU A 6 -51.82 0.20 6.59
C LEU A 6 -50.60 0.04 7.51
N VAL A 7 -50.79 0.09 8.83
CA VAL A 7 -49.68 -0.06 9.80
C VAL A 7 -49.18 -1.50 9.86
N ASP A 8 -50.08 -2.49 9.81
CA ASP A 8 -49.70 -3.91 9.81
C ASP A 8 -48.99 -4.33 8.50
N THR A 9 -49.48 -3.81 7.36
CA THR A 9 -48.82 -3.99 6.07
C THR A 9 -47.44 -3.35 6.07
N ALA A 10 -47.30 -2.12 6.59
CA ALA A 10 -46.01 -1.44 6.69
C ALA A 10 -45.02 -2.17 7.61
N GLY A 11 -45.48 -2.71 8.75
CA GLY A 11 -44.67 -3.52 9.65
C GLY A 11 -44.17 -4.81 8.99
N THR A 12 -45.04 -5.50 8.25
CA THR A 12 -44.67 -6.72 7.50
C THR A 12 -43.67 -6.42 6.39
N VAL A 13 -43.87 -5.35 5.63
CA VAL A 13 -42.93 -4.91 4.58
C VAL A 13 -41.56 -4.60 5.19
N LEU A 14 -41.51 -3.85 6.30
CA LEU A 14 -40.26 -3.52 6.99
C LEU A 14 -39.51 -4.76 7.50
N LEU A 15 -40.23 -5.76 8.02
CA LEU A 15 -39.62 -7.03 8.42
C LEU A 15 -39.02 -7.78 7.23
N VAL A 16 -39.75 -7.87 6.11
CA VAL A 16 -39.26 -8.52 4.88
C VAL A 16 -38.03 -7.80 4.34
N VAL A 17 -38.09 -6.47 4.22
CA VAL A 17 -36.94 -5.64 3.81
C VAL A 17 -35.76 -5.85 4.75
N GLY A 18 -36.03 -5.91 6.06
CA GLY A 18 -35.00 -6.13 7.07
C GLY A 18 -34.29 -7.47 6.93
N ILE A 19 -35.04 -8.55 6.71
CA ILE A 19 -34.50 -9.89 6.47
C ILE A 19 -33.68 -9.91 5.18
N VAL A 20 -34.21 -9.36 4.07
CA VAL A 20 -33.50 -9.30 2.79
C VAL A 20 -32.19 -8.50 2.92
N ALA A 21 -32.22 -7.37 3.63
CA ALA A 21 -31.03 -6.55 3.88
C ALA A 21 -29.98 -7.29 4.74
N LEU A 22 -30.39 -8.15 5.69
CA LEU A 22 -29.45 -8.97 6.46
C LEU A 22 -28.85 -10.12 5.66
N LEU A 23 -29.53 -10.60 4.62
CA LEU A 23 -29.00 -11.63 3.72
C LEU A 23 -28.06 -11.06 2.65
N MET A 24 -28.18 -9.77 2.33
CA MET A 24 -27.36 -9.08 1.32
C MET A 24 -25.84 -9.26 1.52
N PRO A 25 -25.25 -9.11 2.73
CA PRO A 25 -23.83 -9.32 2.95
C PRO A 25 -23.32 -10.70 2.49
N ALA A 26 -24.14 -11.75 2.57
CA ALA A 26 -23.74 -13.10 2.18
C ALA A 26 -23.48 -13.22 0.66
N LEU A 27 -24.05 -12.33 -0.15
CA LEU A 27 -23.86 -12.29 -1.60
C LEU A 27 -22.57 -11.56 -2.01
N PHE A 28 -21.93 -10.85 -1.08
CA PHE A 28 -20.71 -10.09 -1.32
C PHE A 28 -19.62 -10.50 -0.32
N PRO A 29 -19.04 -11.71 -0.39
CA PRO A 29 -17.97 -12.14 0.53
C PRO A 29 -16.82 -11.11 0.55
N VAL A 30 -16.19 -10.90 1.71
CA VAL A 30 -14.96 -10.07 1.79
C VAL A 30 -13.88 -10.82 1.03
N GLN A 31 -13.70 -10.49 -0.23
CA GLN A 31 -12.67 -11.13 -1.04
C GLN A 31 -11.33 -10.65 -0.51
N GLN A 32 -10.43 -11.60 -0.27
CA GLN A 32 -9.03 -11.29 -0.03
C GLN A 32 -8.50 -10.54 -1.25
N VAL A 33 -7.62 -9.57 -1.01
CA VAL A 33 -6.98 -8.79 -2.06
C VAL A 33 -5.46 -8.96 -1.99
N LEU A 34 -4.84 -8.96 -3.15
CA LEU A 34 -3.40 -8.90 -3.31
C LEU A 34 -2.99 -7.43 -3.28
N TYR A 35 -2.11 -7.06 -2.36
CA TYR A 35 -1.58 -5.70 -2.27
C TYR A 35 -0.14 -5.64 -2.82
N HIS A 36 0.20 -4.50 -3.41
CA HIS A 36 1.51 -4.18 -3.94
C HIS A 36 1.90 -2.81 -3.40
N GLU A 37 3.01 -2.70 -2.70
CA GLU A 37 3.49 -1.48 -2.06
C GLU A 37 4.91 -1.16 -2.53
N THR A 38 5.13 0.06 -3.02
CA THR A 38 6.45 0.53 -3.52
C THR A 38 7.14 1.49 -2.56
N ARG A 39 6.58 1.70 -1.36
CA ARG A 39 7.07 2.69 -0.38
C ARG A 39 8.37 2.27 0.31
N ALA A 40 8.65 0.97 0.38
CA ALA A 40 9.78 0.45 1.13
C ALA A 40 11.13 0.97 0.59
N GLY A 41 11.22 1.09 -0.74
CA GLY A 41 12.43 1.49 -1.45
C GLY A 41 13.63 0.58 -1.16
N THR A 42 14.75 0.88 -1.82
CA THR A 42 16.05 0.29 -1.52
C THR A 42 17.16 1.27 -1.91
N THR A 43 18.25 1.30 -1.15
CA THR A 43 19.47 2.05 -1.48
C THR A 43 20.60 1.17 -2.03
N ALA A 44 20.39 -0.15 -2.04
CA ALA A 44 21.34 -1.12 -2.53
C ALA A 44 21.30 -1.23 -4.05
N ASP A 45 22.42 -1.59 -4.66
CA ASP A 45 22.47 -1.82 -6.10
C ASP A 45 21.94 -3.21 -6.50
N GLY A 46 21.75 -3.44 -7.80
CA GLY A 46 21.22 -4.71 -8.30
C GLY A 46 22.13 -5.91 -8.03
N SER A 47 23.44 -5.74 -7.84
CA SER A 47 24.36 -6.83 -7.53
C SER A 47 24.27 -7.23 -6.05
N GLU A 48 24.18 -6.23 -5.17
CA GLU A 48 23.94 -6.39 -3.74
C GLU A 48 22.58 -7.04 -3.48
N LEU A 49 21.52 -6.56 -4.13
CA LEU A 49 20.17 -7.11 -3.97
C LEU A 49 20.09 -8.58 -4.41
N ARG A 50 20.78 -8.96 -5.49
CA ARG A 50 20.88 -10.37 -5.90
C ARG A 50 21.68 -11.20 -4.90
N ALA A 51 22.77 -10.66 -4.36
CA ALA A 51 23.56 -11.33 -3.33
C ALA A 51 22.78 -11.51 -2.02
N GLU A 52 21.91 -10.57 -1.69
CA GLU A 52 20.97 -10.64 -0.56
C GLU A 52 19.80 -11.61 -0.82
N GLY A 53 19.62 -12.09 -2.06
CA GLY A 53 18.61 -13.09 -2.41
C GLY A 53 17.28 -12.52 -2.88
N TYR A 54 17.21 -11.23 -3.23
CA TYR A 54 16.03 -10.65 -3.87
C TYR A 54 15.92 -11.09 -5.33
N ALA A 55 14.68 -11.30 -5.79
CA ALA A 55 14.39 -11.41 -7.20
C ALA A 55 14.48 -10.03 -7.86
N VAL A 56 15.41 -9.84 -8.78
CA VAL A 56 15.56 -8.59 -9.56
C VAL A 56 15.05 -8.83 -10.97
N ILE A 57 14.04 -8.05 -11.37
CA ILE A 57 13.36 -8.15 -12.66
C ILE A 57 13.42 -6.80 -13.35
N GLU A 58 13.81 -6.78 -14.63
CA GLU A 58 13.76 -5.55 -15.43
C GLU A 58 12.30 -5.18 -15.75
N TYR A 59 11.97 -3.89 -15.70
CA TYR A 59 10.63 -3.40 -15.99
C TYR A 59 10.08 -3.87 -17.35
N GLU A 60 10.95 -4.00 -18.35
CA GLU A 60 10.57 -4.45 -19.69
C GLU A 60 10.20 -5.94 -19.74
N ASN A 61 10.71 -6.72 -18.80
CA ASN A 61 10.43 -8.15 -18.67
C ASN A 61 9.18 -8.42 -17.82
N LEU A 62 8.58 -7.39 -17.22
CA LEU A 62 7.29 -7.52 -16.55
C LEU A 62 6.19 -7.80 -17.58
N SER A 63 5.22 -8.61 -17.17
CA SER A 63 4.02 -8.82 -17.97
C SER A 63 3.27 -7.49 -18.16
N GLU A 64 2.40 -7.40 -19.15
CA GLU A 64 1.52 -6.23 -19.31
C GLU A 64 0.73 -5.95 -18.02
N ARG A 65 0.25 -7.02 -17.37
CA ARG A 65 -0.45 -6.93 -16.10
C ARG A 65 0.46 -6.45 -14.96
N GLY A 66 1.69 -6.94 -14.87
CA GLY A 66 2.64 -6.49 -13.85
C GLY A 66 3.02 -5.03 -13.98
N ARG A 67 3.22 -4.56 -15.22
CA ARG A 67 3.47 -3.13 -15.50
C ARG A 67 2.28 -2.26 -15.11
N GLU A 68 1.06 -2.69 -15.42
CA GLU A 68 -0.16 -1.97 -15.03
C GLU A 68 -0.25 -1.84 -13.50
N ILE A 69 -0.08 -2.95 -12.77
CA ILE A 69 -0.11 -2.99 -11.31
C ILE A 69 0.98 -2.09 -10.72
N TYR A 70 2.21 -2.20 -11.22
CA TYR A 70 3.34 -1.42 -10.72
C TYR A 70 3.15 0.09 -10.94
N VAL A 71 2.73 0.48 -12.15
CA VAL A 71 2.46 1.90 -12.47
C VAL A 71 1.28 2.42 -11.66
N ALA A 72 0.24 1.62 -11.46
CA ALA A 72 -0.91 1.99 -10.62
C ALA A 72 -0.48 2.21 -9.16
N ALA A 73 0.39 1.36 -8.62
CA ALA A 73 0.95 1.52 -7.28
C ALA A 73 1.77 2.81 -7.18
N LEU A 74 2.66 3.07 -8.15
CA LEU A 74 3.47 4.29 -8.17
C LEU A 74 2.62 5.57 -8.24
N ARG A 75 1.51 5.57 -8.98
CA ARG A 75 0.64 6.75 -9.12
C ARG A 75 -0.29 6.96 -7.94
N SER A 76 -0.52 5.91 -7.15
CA SER A 76 -1.36 5.99 -5.96
C SER A 76 -0.71 6.90 -4.92
N PRO A 77 -1.47 7.78 -4.25
CA PRO A 77 -0.92 8.65 -3.20
C PRO A 77 -0.29 7.85 -2.04
N ASP A 78 -0.80 6.65 -1.79
CA ASP A 78 -0.30 5.76 -0.73
C ASP A 78 0.85 4.86 -1.20
N ARG A 79 1.28 4.98 -2.46
CA ARG A 79 2.24 4.08 -3.13
C ARG A 79 1.88 2.60 -3.02
N ALA A 80 0.57 2.35 -3.00
CA ALA A 80 0.01 1.03 -2.85
C ALA A 80 -1.12 0.83 -3.86
N TYR A 81 -1.23 -0.39 -4.38
CA TYR A 81 -2.30 -0.80 -5.26
C TYR A 81 -2.78 -2.22 -4.93
N THR A 82 -4.09 -2.41 -4.91
CA THR A 82 -4.73 -3.68 -4.59
C THR A 82 -5.48 -4.24 -5.79
N VAL A 83 -5.42 -5.57 -5.94
CA VAL A 83 -6.17 -6.30 -6.97
C VAL A 83 -6.85 -7.53 -6.35
N PRO A 84 -7.96 -8.01 -6.92
CA PRO A 84 -8.57 -9.26 -6.48
C PRO A 84 -7.62 -10.45 -6.63
N VAL A 85 -7.74 -11.44 -5.74
CA VAL A 85 -7.05 -12.73 -5.88
C VAL A 85 -7.37 -13.36 -7.24
N GLY A 86 -6.35 -13.86 -7.93
CA GLY A 86 -6.44 -14.38 -9.30
C GLY A 86 -6.25 -13.32 -10.41
N GLN A 87 -6.15 -12.04 -10.07
CA GLN A 87 -5.84 -10.94 -11.02
C GLN A 87 -4.46 -10.31 -10.79
N GLY A 88 -3.59 -10.98 -10.04
CA GLY A 88 -2.19 -10.61 -9.87
C GLY A 88 -1.36 -10.86 -11.13
N ALA A 89 -0.05 -10.65 -11.03
CA ALA A 89 0.91 -10.96 -12.09
C ALA A 89 1.91 -12.04 -11.62
N PRO A 90 2.28 -13.01 -12.47
CA PRO A 90 3.06 -14.19 -12.08
C PRO A 90 4.47 -13.88 -11.54
N GLU A 91 5.03 -12.72 -11.87
CA GLU A 91 6.32 -12.24 -11.39
C GLU A 91 6.33 -11.82 -9.91
N PHE A 92 5.15 -11.62 -9.30
CA PHE A 92 5.03 -11.19 -7.91
C PHE A 92 4.88 -12.39 -6.97
N PRO A 93 5.64 -12.47 -5.85
CA PRO A 93 5.61 -13.62 -4.96
C PRO A 93 4.45 -13.55 -3.96
N TYR A 94 3.25 -13.95 -4.40
CA TYR A 94 2.05 -13.93 -3.56
C TYR A 94 2.03 -15.00 -2.47
N ASP A 95 2.66 -16.15 -2.72
CA ASP A 95 2.65 -17.31 -1.81
C ASP A 95 3.50 -17.08 -0.55
N GLY A 96 4.51 -16.21 -0.64
CA GLY A 96 5.38 -15.90 0.50
C GLY A 96 4.66 -15.21 1.66
N ALA A 97 3.46 -14.66 1.45
CA ALA A 97 2.72 -13.91 2.46
C ALA A 97 1.87 -14.79 3.40
N ASP A 98 1.45 -15.97 2.94
CA ASP A 98 0.53 -16.85 3.69
C ASP A 98 1.26 -17.82 4.64
N ASP A 99 2.53 -18.14 4.35
CA ASP A 99 3.31 -19.16 5.08
C ASP A 99 4.06 -18.65 6.32
N LEU A 100 3.96 -17.36 6.65
CA LEU A 100 4.80 -16.73 7.67
C LEU A 100 3.94 -16.19 8.82
N GLY A 101 3.86 -16.97 9.91
CA GLY A 101 3.15 -16.64 11.16
C GLY A 101 3.67 -15.38 11.88
N ASP A 102 3.27 -15.17 13.14
CA ASP A 102 3.72 -14.02 13.95
C ASP A 102 5.25 -14.05 14.13
N VAL A 103 5.93 -13.22 13.35
CA VAL A 103 7.39 -13.13 13.32
C VAL A 103 7.86 -12.20 14.43
N SER A 104 8.79 -12.66 15.27
CA SER A 104 9.35 -11.85 16.37
C SER A 104 10.87 -11.64 16.26
N GLY A 105 11.57 -12.36 15.39
CA GLY A 105 13.00 -12.22 15.14
C GLY A 105 13.36 -11.30 13.96
N GLN A 106 14.49 -10.60 14.07
CA GLN A 106 15.02 -9.74 13.00
C GLN A 106 15.41 -10.53 11.74
N ALA A 107 16.04 -11.69 11.90
CA ALA A 107 16.44 -12.53 10.76
C ALA A 107 15.23 -13.04 9.96
N GLU A 108 14.17 -13.42 10.65
CA GLU A 108 12.92 -13.90 10.06
C GLU A 108 12.14 -12.75 9.38
N PHE A 109 12.24 -11.53 9.92
CA PHE A 109 11.69 -10.33 9.27
C PHE A 109 12.38 -10.04 7.94
N GLU A 110 13.71 -10.15 7.89
CA GLU A 110 14.47 -9.99 6.65
C GLU A 110 14.16 -11.10 5.65
N GLU A 111 14.06 -12.35 6.11
CA GLU A 111 13.65 -13.47 5.28
C GLU A 111 12.25 -13.27 4.70
N ARG A 112 11.30 -12.83 5.52
CA ARG A 112 9.95 -12.45 5.06
C ARG A 112 10.02 -11.38 3.99
N ARG A 113 10.78 -10.31 4.22
CA ARG A 113 10.92 -9.22 3.26
C ARG A 113 11.45 -9.74 1.93
N ARG A 114 12.40 -10.68 1.91
CA ARG A 114 12.91 -11.29 0.69
C ARG A 114 11.87 -12.15 -0.03
N LEU A 115 11.13 -12.97 0.72
CA LEU A 115 10.12 -13.88 0.16
C LEU A 115 8.88 -13.15 -0.35
N THR A 116 8.57 -11.97 0.19
CA THR A 116 7.41 -11.17 -0.18
C THR A 116 7.76 -9.91 -0.95
N SER A 117 8.97 -9.79 -1.48
CA SER A 117 9.35 -8.61 -2.27
C SER A 117 10.05 -8.98 -3.56
N VAL A 118 9.85 -8.14 -4.57
CA VAL A 118 10.57 -8.16 -5.84
C VAL A 118 11.18 -6.80 -6.10
N VAL A 119 12.37 -6.78 -6.69
CA VAL A 119 13.05 -5.56 -7.11
C VAL A 119 12.78 -5.37 -8.60
N ILE A 120 12.31 -4.19 -8.96
CA ILE A 120 12.09 -3.80 -10.36
C ILE A 120 13.21 -2.86 -10.77
N GLU A 121 14.00 -3.27 -11.76
CA GLU A 121 15.00 -2.43 -12.41
C GLU A 121 14.29 -1.55 -13.46
N ARG A 122 14.31 -0.24 -13.23
CA ARG A 122 13.65 0.78 -14.04
C ARG A 122 14.60 1.22 -15.18
N PRO A 123 14.08 1.43 -16.40
CA PRO A 123 14.87 2.01 -17.48
C PRO A 123 15.19 3.47 -17.18
N ASP A 124 16.36 3.93 -17.62
CA ASP A 124 16.83 5.30 -17.35
C ASP A 124 15.91 6.38 -17.99
N ASP A 125 15.24 6.05 -19.11
CA ASP A 125 14.36 6.95 -19.88
C ASP A 125 12.87 6.57 -19.81
N ALA A 126 12.45 5.78 -18.81
CA ALA A 126 11.05 5.39 -18.72
C ALA A 126 10.17 6.54 -18.24
N ASP A 127 9.01 6.74 -18.89
CA ASP A 127 7.95 7.67 -18.45
C ASP A 127 7.19 7.11 -17.24
N LEU A 128 7.94 6.79 -16.18
CA LEU A 128 7.47 6.23 -14.94
C LEU A 128 7.47 7.32 -13.87
N PRO A 129 6.43 7.39 -13.02
CA PRO A 129 6.48 8.23 -11.83
C PRO A 129 7.72 7.90 -11.00
N PRO A 130 8.30 8.89 -10.29
CA PRO A 130 9.49 8.65 -9.48
C PRO A 130 9.23 7.54 -8.44
N ALA A 131 10.22 6.66 -8.26
CA ALA A 131 10.23 5.68 -7.18
C ALA A 131 10.12 6.40 -5.83
N ASP A 132 9.43 5.80 -4.87
CA ASP A 132 9.28 6.38 -3.54
C ASP A 132 10.49 5.96 -2.69
N GLU A 133 11.60 6.61 -3.01
CA GLU A 133 12.83 6.41 -2.27
C GLU A 133 12.78 7.14 -0.93
N PRO A 134 13.43 6.58 0.09
CA PRO A 134 13.80 7.34 1.27
C PRO A 134 14.98 8.27 0.92
N VAL A 135 14.82 9.22 -0.02
CA VAL A 135 15.84 10.26 -0.30
C VAL A 135 16.16 11.05 0.97
N GLU A 136 15.15 11.21 1.85
CA GLU A 136 15.33 11.77 3.19
C GLU A 136 16.28 10.95 4.08
N ARG A 137 16.40 9.63 3.90
CA ARG A 137 17.40 8.82 4.64
C ARG A 137 18.81 9.12 4.14
N LEU A 138 19.01 9.18 2.82
CA LEU A 138 20.30 9.55 2.22
C LEU A 138 20.74 10.96 2.66
N ASP A 139 19.79 11.90 2.76
CA ASP A 139 20.05 13.25 3.24
C ASP A 139 20.35 13.30 4.76
N ARG A 140 19.82 12.35 5.54
CA ARG A 140 20.00 12.25 7.00
C ARG A 140 21.29 11.51 7.41
N GLU A 141 21.77 10.59 6.57
CA GLU A 141 23.07 9.92 6.75
C GLU A 141 24.27 10.83 6.43
N ARG A 142 24.02 12.08 6.00
CA ARG A 142 25.06 13.10 5.96
C ARG A 142 25.69 13.21 7.35
N PRO A 143 26.99 12.89 7.53
CA PRO A 143 27.63 13.10 8.81
C PRO A 143 27.45 14.58 9.20
N PRO A 144 27.10 14.88 10.47
CA PRO A 144 27.05 16.26 10.94
C PRO A 144 28.36 16.93 10.58
N ARG A 145 28.32 18.11 9.95
CA ARG A 145 29.52 18.91 9.69
C ARG A 145 30.30 19.01 11.00
N GLU A 146 31.55 18.53 11.02
CA GLU A 146 32.47 18.68 12.16
C GLU A 146 32.93 20.14 12.36
N ASP A 147 32.30 21.11 11.70
CA ASP A 147 32.68 22.53 11.76
C ASP A 147 31.94 23.34 12.84
N ALA A 148 31.13 22.70 13.69
CA ALA A 148 30.41 23.39 14.78
C ALA A 148 31.15 23.34 16.12
N ALA A 149 32.47 23.15 16.10
CA ALA A 149 33.30 23.12 17.31
C ALA A 149 34.58 23.94 17.17
N ASP A 150 34.49 25.20 16.75
CA ASP A 150 35.36 26.22 17.36
C ASP A 150 34.77 27.63 17.20
N GLY A 151 34.92 28.46 18.23
CA GLY A 151 34.29 29.77 18.33
C GLY A 151 34.98 30.86 17.50
N GLY A 152 34.29 32.01 17.37
CA GLY A 152 34.95 33.29 17.09
C GLY A 152 34.37 34.11 15.94
N GLU A 153 33.90 35.29 16.32
CA GLU A 153 33.54 36.48 15.54
C GLU A 153 34.20 36.73 14.16
N THR A 154 33.38 37.32 13.28
CA THR A 154 33.69 38.17 12.11
C THR A 154 34.33 37.54 10.85
N ALA A 155 33.60 37.58 9.73
CA ALA A 155 33.96 38.36 8.53
C ALA A 155 33.15 37.95 7.29
N SER A 156 32.74 38.96 6.52
CA SER A 156 32.26 38.89 5.14
C SER A 156 33.22 38.12 4.23
N ARG A 157 32.75 37.11 3.46
CA ARG A 157 33.44 36.68 2.23
C ARG A 157 32.60 35.80 1.29
N ASN A 158 32.54 36.26 0.05
CA ASN A 158 32.27 35.58 -1.23
C ASN A 158 32.14 34.05 -1.26
N GLU A 159 31.10 33.63 -1.99
CA GLU A 159 31.10 32.61 -3.05
C GLU A 159 32.41 31.85 -3.25
N THR A 160 32.60 30.75 -2.54
CA THR A 160 33.34 29.61 -3.09
C THR A 160 32.78 28.36 -2.44
N ALA A 161 31.75 27.78 -3.06
CA ALA A 161 31.40 26.39 -2.80
C ALA A 161 32.67 25.57 -3.07
N THR A 162 33.27 25.05 -2.00
CA THR A 162 34.52 24.29 -2.01
C THR A 162 34.36 23.11 -2.98
N GLU A 163 35.42 22.72 -3.69
CA GLU A 163 35.39 21.51 -4.55
C GLU A 163 34.87 20.28 -3.80
N SER A 164 35.09 20.21 -2.49
CA SER A 164 34.56 19.18 -1.59
C SER A 164 33.03 19.19 -1.44
N ASP A 165 32.38 20.36 -1.49
CA ASP A 165 30.91 20.44 -1.47
C ASP A 165 30.34 20.04 -2.84
N ARG A 166 30.99 20.45 -3.95
CA ARG A 166 30.57 20.05 -5.31
C ARG A 166 30.79 18.56 -5.58
N SER A 167 31.86 17.96 -5.09
CA SER A 167 32.12 16.51 -5.23
C SER A 167 31.10 15.70 -4.43
N SER A 168 30.75 16.17 -3.24
CA SER A 168 29.74 15.53 -2.38
C SER A 168 28.33 15.62 -3.00
N GLU A 169 27.98 16.77 -3.58
CA GLU A 169 26.71 16.92 -4.32
C GLU A 169 26.66 16.04 -5.57
N GLN A 170 27.77 15.90 -6.31
CA GLN A 170 27.85 15.01 -7.46
C GLN A 170 27.76 13.53 -7.07
N GLU A 171 28.41 13.12 -5.98
CA GLU A 171 28.30 11.76 -5.44
C GLU A 171 26.87 11.45 -4.98
N LEU A 172 26.21 12.40 -4.29
CA LEU A 172 24.81 12.27 -3.90
C LEU A 172 23.87 12.20 -5.11
N ALA A 173 24.12 13.00 -6.15
CA ALA A 173 23.34 12.93 -7.38
C ALA A 173 23.51 11.57 -8.08
N GLN A 174 24.74 11.03 -8.11
CA GLN A 174 25.00 9.68 -8.61
C GLN A 174 24.30 8.61 -7.76
N ARG A 175 24.39 8.70 -6.43
CA ARG A 175 23.69 7.77 -5.53
C ARG A 175 22.19 7.84 -5.74
N ARG A 176 21.59 9.03 -5.81
CA ARG A 176 20.17 9.21 -6.12
C ARG A 176 19.78 8.60 -7.46
N GLN A 177 20.62 8.74 -8.50
CA GLN A 177 20.37 8.09 -9.78
C GLN A 177 20.44 6.56 -9.69
N MET A 178 21.40 6.01 -8.94
CA MET A 178 21.51 4.56 -8.74
C MET A 178 20.34 3.98 -7.93
N VAL A 179 19.90 4.72 -6.91
CA VAL A 179 18.77 4.35 -6.04
C VAL A 179 17.45 4.43 -6.83
N ALA A 180 17.31 5.40 -7.74
CA ALA A 180 16.12 5.55 -8.60
C ALA A 180 15.95 4.45 -9.64
N LYS A 181 17.02 3.72 -9.91
CA LYS A 181 17.04 2.64 -10.87
C LYS A 181 16.42 1.36 -10.30
N TYR A 182 16.49 1.11 -9.00
CA TYR A 182 15.98 -0.11 -8.38
C TYR A 182 14.86 0.21 -7.41
N ASP A 183 13.66 -0.29 -7.70
CA ASP A 183 12.50 -0.08 -6.84
C ASP A 183 12.05 -1.38 -6.19
N LEU A 184 11.78 -1.34 -4.89
CA LEU A 184 11.38 -2.52 -4.13
C LEU A 184 9.85 -2.57 -4.01
N VAL A 185 9.24 -3.57 -4.61
CA VAL A 185 7.81 -3.85 -4.51
C VAL A 185 7.58 -4.94 -3.49
N THR A 186 6.93 -4.59 -2.38
CA THR A 186 6.46 -5.56 -1.39
C THR A 186 5.07 -6.02 -1.77
N VAL A 187 4.85 -7.33 -1.70
CA VAL A 187 3.63 -8.00 -2.12
C VAL A 187 3.04 -8.75 -0.92
N GLY A 188 1.73 -8.86 -0.86
CA GLY A 188 1.12 -9.82 0.04
C GLY A 188 -0.39 -9.87 -0.06
N GLN A 189 -0.99 -10.61 0.87
CA GLN A 189 -2.44 -10.77 0.94
C GLN A 189 -2.98 -10.06 2.18
N ARG A 190 -4.05 -9.29 2.02
CA ARG A 190 -4.74 -8.64 3.15
C ARG A 190 -6.24 -8.70 2.97
N THR A 191 -6.93 -8.69 4.11
CA THR A 191 -8.36 -8.36 4.14
C THR A 191 -8.51 -6.88 3.82
N PRO A 192 -9.38 -6.49 2.87
CA PRO A 192 -9.57 -5.08 2.54
C PRO A 192 -10.01 -4.27 3.77
N PRO A 193 -9.62 -2.98 3.86
CA PRO A 193 -9.96 -2.13 4.99
C PRO A 193 -11.48 -1.97 5.12
N VAL A 194 -11.96 -1.68 6.32
CA VAL A 194 -13.40 -1.43 6.58
C VAL A 194 -13.98 -0.25 5.81
N THR A 195 -13.12 0.66 5.33
CA THR A 195 -13.48 1.81 4.50
C THR A 195 -13.65 1.46 3.02
N ASP A 196 -13.31 0.23 2.61
CA ASP A 196 -13.54 -0.23 1.24
C ASP A 196 -15.03 -0.24 0.90
N SER A 197 -15.36 0.14 -0.34
CA SER A 197 -16.74 0.24 -0.83
C SER A 197 -17.58 -1.01 -0.59
N GLY A 198 -16.98 -2.21 -0.68
CA GLY A 198 -17.67 -3.48 -0.41
C GLY A 198 -18.01 -3.67 1.07
N ASN A 199 -17.09 -3.28 1.96
CA ASN A 199 -17.31 -3.33 3.40
C ASN A 199 -18.35 -2.29 3.86
N LEU A 200 -18.37 -1.11 3.24
CA LEU A 200 -19.37 -0.08 3.51
C LEU A 200 -20.78 -0.52 3.12
N LEU A 201 -20.94 -1.14 1.94
CA LEU A 201 -22.22 -1.71 1.51
C LEU A 201 -22.74 -2.77 2.48
N ARG A 202 -21.86 -3.64 2.96
CA ARG A 202 -22.19 -4.63 4.00
C ARG A 202 -22.63 -3.97 5.30
N LEU A 203 -21.85 -3.02 5.82
CA LEU A 203 -22.16 -2.32 7.06
C LEU A 203 -23.52 -1.58 6.95
N GLY A 204 -23.74 -0.89 5.82
CA GLY A 204 -24.99 -0.20 5.52
C GLY A 204 -26.18 -1.15 5.46
N SER A 205 -26.02 -2.32 4.82
CA SER A 205 -27.09 -3.33 4.73
C SER A 205 -27.44 -3.95 6.09
N VAL A 206 -26.45 -4.23 6.94
CA VAL A 206 -26.67 -4.72 8.31
C VAL A 206 -27.37 -3.68 9.17
N LEU A 207 -26.95 -2.42 9.07
CA LEU A 207 -27.58 -1.30 9.79
C LEU A 207 -29.04 -1.12 9.36
N LEU A 208 -29.28 -1.08 8.05
CA LEU A 208 -30.63 -0.97 7.50
C LEU A 208 -31.51 -2.14 7.92
N GLY A 209 -30.97 -3.36 7.87
CA GLY A 209 -31.67 -4.58 8.27
C GLY A 209 -32.08 -4.53 9.74
N THR A 210 -31.15 -4.14 10.62
CA THR A 210 -31.39 -4.02 12.06
C THR A 210 -32.45 -2.96 12.37
N ILE A 211 -32.38 -1.79 11.73
CA ILE A 211 -33.37 -0.71 11.92
C ILE A 211 -34.74 -1.14 11.39
N ALA A 212 -34.81 -1.74 10.20
CA ALA A 212 -36.07 -2.15 9.59
C ALA A 212 -36.77 -3.25 10.41
N ILE A 213 -36.02 -4.21 10.96
CA ILE A 213 -36.58 -5.23 11.85
C ILE A 213 -37.08 -4.59 13.16
N GLY A 214 -36.30 -3.70 13.78
CA GLY A 214 -36.68 -3.03 15.01
C GLY A 214 -37.96 -2.20 14.86
N VAL A 215 -38.02 -1.37 13.81
CA VAL A 215 -39.20 -0.53 13.50
C VAL A 215 -40.39 -1.37 13.05
N GLY A 216 -40.18 -2.38 12.21
CA GLY A 216 -41.23 -3.29 11.75
C GLY A 216 -41.85 -4.10 12.88
N GLY A 217 -41.02 -4.63 13.78
CA GLY A 217 -41.45 -5.30 15.00
C GLY A 217 -42.23 -4.37 15.93
N TYR A 218 -41.76 -3.13 16.10
CA TYR A 218 -42.47 -2.13 16.90
C TYR A 218 -43.87 -1.83 16.35
N PHE A 219 -44.00 -1.59 15.03
CA PHE A 219 -45.30 -1.33 14.42
C PHE A 219 -46.27 -2.50 14.53
N ARG A 220 -45.77 -3.74 14.46
CA ARG A 220 -46.60 -4.94 14.61
C ARG A 220 -46.99 -5.23 16.07
N SER A 221 -46.21 -4.74 17.03
CA SER A 221 -46.47 -4.90 18.46
C SER A 221 -47.40 -3.82 19.06
N ARG A 222 -47.69 -2.75 18.31
CA ARG A 222 -48.61 -1.71 18.77
C ARG A 222 -50.05 -2.26 18.76
N PRO A 223 -50.79 -2.12 19.88
CA PRO A 223 -52.18 -2.54 19.98
C PRO A 223 -53.12 -1.64 19.16
#